data_AF-A0A7S3IC94-F1
#
_entry.id   AF-A0A7S3IC94-F1
#
_cell.length_a   1.000
_cell.length_b   1.000
_cell.length_c   1.000
_cell.angle_alpha   90.00
_cell.angle_beta   90.00
_cell.angle_gamma   90.00
#
_symmetry.space_group_name_H-M   'P 1'
#
loop_
_entity.id
_entity.type
_entity.pdbx_description
1 polymer ?
#
loop_
_entity_poly.entity_id
_entity_poly.type
_entity_poly.pdbx_seq_one_letter_code
_entity_poly.pdbx_strand_id
1 'polypeptide(L)'
;MSHEDIKVLMGAKTETAATRLPLFLHENTEGLPDSFDSREAWPRCESIKEIRDQSHCGSCWAFSAVEAFSDRICIASNQVDQTRISSENLLACCAGWFTCGNGCQGGFPSGAWRYFKSTGVVTGNLYGQ
;
A
#
# COMPACT_ATOMS: atom_id res chain seq x y z
N MET A 1 -17.25 -19.33 5.62
CA MET A 1 -15.84 -19.02 5.33
C MET A 1 -14.99 -20.12 5.95
N SER A 2 -14.28 -20.86 5.11
CA SER A 2 -13.38 -21.94 5.50
C SER A 2 -12.03 -21.40 5.98
N HIS A 3 -11.22 -22.26 6.57
CA HIS A 3 -9.84 -21.92 6.94
C HIS A 3 -8.99 -21.60 5.69
N GLU A 4 -9.26 -22.29 4.59
CA GLU A 4 -8.63 -22.09 3.30
C GLU A 4 -9.00 -20.72 2.72
N ASP A 5 -10.26 -20.28 2.85
CA ASP A 5 -10.71 -18.95 2.43
C ASP A 5 -9.98 -17.84 3.20
N ILE A 6 -9.77 -18.02 4.51
CA ILE A 6 -9.06 -17.05 5.36
C ILE A 6 -7.59 -16.93 4.94
N LYS A 7 -6.95 -18.04 4.56
CA LYS A 7 -5.55 -18.02 4.10
C LYS A 7 -5.36 -17.18 2.85
N VAL A 8 -6.35 -17.15 1.95
CA VAL A 8 -6.29 -16.32 0.73
C VAL A 8 -6.18 -14.84 1.09
N LEU A 9 -6.79 -14.39 2.19
CA LEU A 9 -6.74 -12.99 2.60
C LEU A 9 -5.35 -12.56 3.13
N MET A 10 -4.50 -13.52 3.52
CA MET A 10 -3.15 -13.28 4.06
C MET A 10 -2.07 -13.31 2.96
N GLY A 11 -2.17 -12.38 2.01
CA GLY A 11 -1.31 -12.32 0.83
C GLY A 11 0.11 -11.80 1.04
N ALA A 12 0.40 -11.07 2.13
CA ALA A 12 1.73 -10.52 2.35
C ALA A 12 2.74 -11.62 2.72
N LYS A 13 3.82 -11.72 1.95
CA LYS A 13 4.91 -12.68 2.19
C LYS A 13 5.97 -12.07 3.09
N THR A 14 6.58 -12.91 3.93
CA THR A 14 7.66 -12.51 4.83
C THR A 14 8.91 -12.08 4.07
N GLU A 15 9.46 -10.95 4.48
CA GLU A 15 10.68 -10.37 3.90
C GLU A 15 11.90 -10.63 4.77
N THR A 16 13.03 -10.93 4.12
CA THR A 16 14.34 -11.09 4.77
C THR A 16 15.05 -9.76 4.90
N ALA A 17 16.12 -9.69 5.70
CA ALA A 17 16.94 -8.48 5.82
C ALA A 17 17.48 -7.98 4.46
N ALA A 18 17.75 -8.90 3.52
CA ALA A 18 18.23 -8.55 2.18
C ALA A 18 17.15 -7.94 1.28
N THR A 19 15.87 -8.26 1.52
CA THR A 19 14.75 -7.79 0.68
C THR A 19 13.97 -6.64 1.29
N ARG A 20 14.17 -6.31 2.57
CA ARG A 20 13.53 -5.14 3.19
C ARG A 20 14.07 -3.82 2.66
N LEU A 21 13.27 -2.76 2.77
CA LEU A 21 13.74 -1.41 2.52
C LEU A 21 14.64 -0.93 3.67
N PRO A 22 15.57 0.02 3.40
CA PRO A 22 16.35 0.67 4.44
C PRO A 22 15.44 1.29 5.50
N LEU A 23 15.77 1.04 6.77
CA LEU A 23 15.03 1.60 7.89
C LEU A 23 15.61 2.99 8.21
N PHE A 24 14.74 4.02 8.21
CA PHE A 24 15.14 5.38 8.54
C PHE A 24 14.69 5.70 9.97
N LEU A 25 15.66 5.76 10.89
CA LEU A 25 15.43 6.14 12.28
C LEU A 25 15.46 7.66 12.41
N HIS A 26 14.45 8.22 13.05
CA HIS A 26 14.49 9.62 13.49
C HIS A 26 15.07 9.66 14.90
N GLU A 27 16.20 10.34 15.08
CA GLU A 27 16.91 10.42 16.36
C GLU A 27 16.18 11.32 17.37
N ASN A 28 15.45 12.32 16.88
CA ASN A 28 14.68 13.23 17.72
C ASN A 28 13.19 12.83 17.69
N THR A 29 12.68 12.46 18.87
CA THR A 29 11.26 12.16 19.10
C THR A 29 10.61 13.18 20.04
N GLU A 30 11.32 14.25 20.40
CA GLU A 30 10.77 15.35 21.18
C GLU A 30 9.66 16.04 20.40
N GLY A 31 8.56 16.37 21.09
CA GLY A 31 7.42 17.08 20.51
C GLY A 31 6.46 16.21 19.70
N LEU A 32 6.62 14.88 19.70
CA LEU A 32 5.57 13.99 19.20
C LEU A 32 4.35 14.03 20.14
N PRO A 33 3.11 14.05 19.61
CA PRO A 33 1.92 14.07 20.44
C PRO A 33 1.67 12.69 21.07
N ASP A 34 1.01 12.69 22.23
CA ASP A 34 0.60 11.44 22.93
C ASP A 34 -0.39 10.60 22.10
N SER A 35 -1.13 11.23 21.20
CA SER A 35 -2.06 10.59 20.27
C SER A 35 -1.95 11.20 18.88
N PHE A 36 -2.01 10.36 17.85
CA PHE A 36 -1.95 10.80 16.46
C PHE A 36 -2.91 9.98 15.59
N ASP A 37 -3.70 10.69 14.78
CA ASP A 37 -4.54 10.11 13.74
C ASP A 37 -4.32 10.86 12.42
N SER A 38 -3.86 10.15 11.39
CA SER A 38 -3.63 10.71 10.06
C SER A 38 -4.89 11.34 9.46
N ARG A 39 -6.08 10.83 9.78
CA ARG A 39 -7.37 11.34 9.28
C ARG A 39 -7.69 12.72 9.87
N GLU A 40 -7.20 13.00 11.07
CA GLU A 40 -7.36 14.29 11.74
C GLU A 40 -6.25 15.27 11.33
N ALA A 41 -5.02 14.77 11.15
CA ALA A 41 -3.88 15.59 10.71
C ALA A 41 -4.02 16.08 9.26
N TRP A 42 -4.62 15.27 8.38
CA TRP A 42 -4.85 15.60 6.97
C TRP A 42 -6.32 15.42 6.58
N PRO A 43 -7.23 16.24 7.12
CA PRO A 43 -8.67 16.01 7.04
C PRO A 43 -9.25 16.13 5.64
N ARG A 44 -8.55 16.83 4.73
CA ARG A 44 -8.94 16.99 3.32
C ARG A 44 -8.36 15.90 2.42
N CYS A 45 -7.61 14.94 2.97
CA CYS A 45 -7.18 13.77 2.22
C CYS A 45 -8.21 12.66 2.37
N GLU A 46 -9.13 12.58 1.40
CA GLU A 46 -10.21 11.60 1.45
C GLU A 46 -9.70 10.15 1.33
N SER A 47 -8.54 9.95 0.70
CA SER A 47 -7.92 8.62 0.59
C SER A 47 -7.60 7.99 1.94
N ILE A 48 -7.25 8.78 2.97
CA ILE A 48 -6.87 8.25 4.30
C ILE A 48 -8.07 7.61 5.01
N LYS A 49 -9.29 8.01 4.64
CA LYS A 49 -10.54 7.46 5.18
C LYS A 49 -11.11 6.34 4.31
N GLU A 50 -10.55 6.12 3.12
CA GLU A 50 -11.06 5.18 2.12
C GLU A 50 -10.65 3.77 2.48
N ILE A 51 -11.62 2.89 2.73
CA ILE A 51 -11.38 1.47 2.99
C ILE A 51 -11.64 0.69 1.70
N ARG A 52 -10.63 -0.06 1.24
CA ARG A 52 -10.71 -0.86 0.02
C ARG A 52 -10.97 -2.34 0.35
N ASP A 53 -11.50 -3.07 -0.63
CA ASP A 53 -11.76 -4.50 -0.53
C ASP A 53 -10.86 -5.27 -1.52
N GLN A 54 -9.96 -6.08 -0.97
CA GLN A 54 -9.09 -6.96 -1.77
C GLN A 54 -9.84 -8.18 -2.36
N SER A 55 -11.08 -8.40 -1.92
CA SER A 55 -11.92 -9.54 -2.27
C SER A 55 -11.24 -10.88 -1.95
N HIS A 56 -11.62 -11.96 -2.64
CA HIS A 56 -11.03 -13.29 -2.48
C HIS A 56 -9.71 -13.44 -3.25
N CYS A 57 -8.75 -12.56 -2.96
CA CYS A 57 -7.43 -12.51 -3.57
C CYS A 57 -6.38 -12.14 -2.51
N GLY A 58 -5.20 -12.79 -2.53
CA GLY A 58 -4.08 -12.46 -1.66
C GLY A 58 -3.31 -11.22 -2.11
N SER A 59 -4.02 -10.13 -2.36
CA SER A 59 -3.50 -8.86 -2.87
C SER A 59 -3.25 -7.79 -1.80
N CYS A 60 -3.40 -8.10 -0.51
CA CYS A 60 -3.20 -7.12 0.58
C CYS A 60 -1.84 -6.40 0.53
N TRP A 61 -0.80 -7.06 0.04
CA TRP A 61 0.54 -6.48 -0.16
C TRP A 61 0.54 -5.34 -1.19
N ALA A 62 -0.33 -5.40 -2.21
CA ALA A 62 -0.49 -4.37 -3.22
C ALA A 62 -1.47 -3.29 -2.74
N PHE A 63 -2.59 -3.69 -2.13
CA PHE A 63 -3.61 -2.78 -1.60
C PHE A 63 -3.04 -1.82 -0.55
N SER A 64 -2.38 -2.36 0.48
CA SER A 64 -1.74 -1.54 1.52
C SER A 64 -0.70 -0.56 0.96
N ALA A 65 -0.02 -0.92 -0.13
CA ALA A 65 0.94 -0.03 -0.78
C ALA A 65 0.23 1.10 -1.53
N VAL A 66 -0.75 0.81 -2.38
CA VAL A 66 -1.44 1.83 -3.19
C VAL A 66 -2.33 2.76 -2.36
N GLU A 67 -2.89 2.27 -1.26
CA GLU A 67 -3.59 3.10 -0.27
C GLU A 67 -2.63 4.14 0.30
N ALA A 68 -1.46 3.71 0.81
CA ALA A 68 -0.44 4.61 1.32
C ALA A 68 0.16 5.54 0.24
N PHE A 69 0.27 5.10 -1.02
CA PHE A 69 0.70 5.97 -2.13
C PHE A 69 -0.30 7.09 -2.37
N SER A 70 -1.59 6.76 -2.44
CA SER A 70 -2.67 7.72 -2.64
C SER A 70 -2.67 8.77 -1.51
N ASP A 71 -2.53 8.32 -0.26
CA ASP A 71 -2.42 9.20 0.91
C ASP A 71 -1.24 10.15 0.81
N ARG A 72 -0.06 9.62 0.48
CA ARG A 72 1.16 10.42 0.41
C ARG A 72 1.14 11.44 -0.73
N ILE A 73 0.47 11.14 -1.86
CA ILE A 73 0.25 12.12 -2.93
C ILE A 73 -0.59 13.29 -2.40
N CYS A 74 -1.67 12.99 -1.67
CA CYS A 74 -2.50 14.02 -1.08
C CYS A 74 -1.76 14.84 -0.01
N ILE A 75 -1.04 14.18 0.90
CA ILE A 75 -0.26 14.85 1.95
C ILE A 75 0.81 15.76 1.33
N ALA A 76 1.58 15.26 0.36
CA ALA A 76 2.67 16.00 -0.28
C ALA A 76 2.18 17.18 -1.13
N SER A 77 0.96 17.10 -1.67
CA SER A 77 0.34 18.18 -2.44
C SER A 77 -0.38 19.23 -1.58
N ASN A 78 -0.15 19.25 -0.26
CA ASN A 78 -0.88 20.10 0.69
C ASN A 78 -2.40 19.88 0.65
N GLN A 79 -2.82 18.63 0.50
CA GLN A 79 -4.21 18.18 0.49
C GLN A 79 -5.02 18.66 -0.73
N VAL A 80 -4.35 18.89 -1.87
CA VAL A 80 -4.99 19.36 -3.12
C VAL A 80 -5.19 18.22 -4.12
N ASP A 81 -4.20 17.34 -4.26
CA ASP A 81 -4.26 16.20 -5.19
C ASP A 81 -4.93 15.00 -4.50
N GLN A 82 -6.09 14.60 -5.02
CA GLN A 82 -6.90 13.49 -4.51
C GLN A 82 -6.71 12.22 -5.36
N THR A 83 -5.60 12.08 -6.07
CA THR A 83 -5.35 10.94 -6.95
C THR A 83 -5.37 9.61 -6.20
N ARG A 84 -6.13 8.64 -6.73
CA ARG A 84 -6.13 7.24 -6.29
C ARG A 84 -5.22 6.41 -7.19
N ILE A 85 -4.36 5.60 -6.59
CA ILE A 85 -3.45 4.70 -7.30
C ILE A 85 -4.09 3.31 -7.45
N SER A 86 -3.94 2.71 -8.62
CA SER A 86 -4.59 1.44 -8.99
C SER A 86 -3.95 0.24 -8.29
N SER A 87 -4.75 -0.43 -7.47
CA SER A 87 -4.43 -1.75 -6.92
C SER A 87 -4.26 -2.80 -8.03
N GLU A 88 -5.10 -2.76 -9.06
CA GLU A 88 -5.14 -3.72 -10.16
C GLU A 88 -3.88 -3.64 -11.01
N ASN A 89 -3.43 -2.41 -11.32
CA ASN A 89 -2.21 -2.22 -12.08
C ASN A 89 -1.00 -2.75 -11.32
N LEU A 90 -0.84 -2.38 -10.04
CA LEU A 90 0.27 -2.89 -9.24
C LEU A 90 0.22 -4.42 -9.12
N LEU A 91 -0.96 -4.97 -8.87
CA LEU A 91 -1.20 -6.42 -8.72
C LEU A 91 -0.86 -7.20 -9.99
N ALA A 92 -1.26 -6.71 -11.16
CA ALA A 92 -1.12 -7.42 -12.44
C ALA A 92 0.23 -7.16 -13.11
N CYS A 93 0.76 -5.94 -13.01
CA CYS A 93 1.96 -5.53 -13.75
C CYS A 93 3.25 -5.70 -12.96
N CYS A 94 3.21 -5.68 -11.62
CA CYS A 94 4.37 -6.05 -10.82
C CYS A 94 4.41 -7.56 -10.57
N ALA A 95 4.95 -8.30 -11.54
CA ALA A 95 5.06 -9.75 -11.48
C ALA A 95 6.50 -10.23 -11.27
N GLY A 96 6.66 -11.32 -10.53
CA GLY A 96 7.92 -12.03 -10.34
C GLY A 96 8.29 -12.19 -8.86
N TRP A 97 8.74 -13.39 -8.48
CA TRP A 97 9.15 -13.68 -7.10
C TRP A 97 10.32 -12.81 -6.60
N PHE A 98 11.13 -12.30 -7.52
CA PHE A 98 12.27 -11.41 -7.23
C PHE A 98 11.91 -9.91 -7.29
N THR A 99 10.66 -9.56 -7.60
CA THR A 99 10.16 -8.18 -7.66
C THR A 99 9.09 -7.97 -6.59
N CYS A 100 7.82 -8.18 -6.94
CA CYS A 100 6.69 -7.99 -6.03
C CYS A 100 6.02 -9.28 -5.58
N GLY A 101 6.23 -10.42 -6.25
CA GLY A 101 5.55 -11.68 -5.95
C GLY A 101 4.68 -12.18 -7.10
N ASN A 102 3.58 -12.85 -6.76
CA ASN A 102 2.74 -13.56 -7.72
C ASN A 102 1.25 -13.20 -7.58
N GLY A 103 0.95 -11.90 -7.66
CA GLY A 103 -0.42 -11.39 -7.68
C GLY A 103 -1.24 -11.85 -6.46
N CYS A 104 -2.38 -12.50 -6.73
CA CYS A 104 -3.29 -13.06 -5.70
C CYS A 104 -2.71 -14.22 -4.89
N GLN A 105 -1.58 -14.81 -5.30
CA GLN A 105 -0.89 -15.86 -4.53
C GLN A 105 0.06 -15.26 -3.47
N GLY A 106 0.10 -13.92 -3.42
CA GLY A 106 0.82 -13.14 -2.45
C GLY A 106 2.07 -12.48 -2.99
N GLY A 107 2.58 -11.53 -2.22
CA GLY A 107 3.67 -10.67 -2.63
C GLY A 107 4.32 -9.91 -1.49
N PHE A 108 5.32 -9.11 -1.85
CA PHE A 108 6.23 -8.44 -0.94
C PHE A 108 5.95 -6.93 -0.96
N PRO A 109 5.56 -6.35 0.19
CA PRO A 109 5.32 -4.90 0.27
C PRO A 109 6.53 -4.08 -0.18
N SER A 110 7.77 -4.41 0.21
CA SER A 110 8.96 -3.67 -0.27
C SER A 110 9.08 -3.66 -1.80
N GLY A 111 8.68 -4.76 -2.45
CA GLY A 111 8.66 -4.90 -3.91
C GLY A 111 7.74 -3.86 -4.54
N ALA A 112 6.54 -3.69 -3.98
CA ALA A 112 5.59 -2.67 -4.42
C ALA A 112 6.17 -1.25 -4.33
N TRP A 113 6.79 -0.89 -3.21
CA TRP A 113 7.45 0.41 -3.03
C TRP A 113 8.61 0.62 -4.01
N ARG A 114 9.43 -0.41 -4.26
CA ARG A 114 10.50 -0.34 -5.27
C ARG A 114 9.94 -0.13 -6.68
N TYR A 115 8.92 -0.89 -7.04
CA TYR A 115 8.26 -0.81 -8.34
C TYR A 115 7.64 0.57 -8.58
N PHE A 116 6.95 1.11 -7.57
CA PHE A 116 6.41 2.48 -7.64
C PHE A 116 7.51 3.51 -7.88
N LYS A 117 8.67 3.38 -7.20
CA LYS A 117 9.81 4.28 -7.39
C LYS A 117 10.46 4.14 -8.78
N SER A 118 10.64 2.91 -9.29
CA SER A 118 11.41 2.68 -10.53
C SER A 118 10.58 2.78 -11.81
N THR A 119 9.31 2.41 -11.73
CA THR A 119 8.42 2.22 -12.90
C THR A 119 7.17 3.07 -12.81
N GLY A 120 6.67 3.28 -11.60
CA GLY A 120 5.39 3.97 -11.36
C GLY A 120 4.20 3.01 -11.42
N VAL A 121 3.05 3.52 -10.98
CA VAL A 121 1.76 2.82 -11.01
C VAL A 121 0.71 3.83 -11.46
N VAL A 122 -0.20 3.42 -12.33
CA VAL A 122 -1.24 4.32 -12.87
C VAL A 122 -2.36 4.57 -11.86
N THR A 123 -3.22 5.54 -12.18
CA THR A 123 -4.40 5.83 -11.38
C THR A 123 -5.45 4.72 -11.47
N GLY A 124 -6.25 4.55 -10.42
CA GLY A 124 -7.37 3.61 -10.39
C GLY A 124 -8.23 3.76 -9.15
N ASN A 125 -9.55 3.81 -9.36
CA ASN A 125 -10.54 3.94 -8.30
C ASN A 125 -10.94 2.58 -7.72
N LEU A 126 -11.93 2.59 -6.83
CA LEU A 126 -12.56 1.37 -6.35
C LEU A 126 -13.18 0.57 -7.51
N TYR A 127 -13.22 -0.75 -7.36
CA TYR A 127 -13.79 -1.64 -8.36
C TYR A 127 -15.25 -1.25 -8.69
N GLY A 128 -15.54 -1.07 -9.99
CA GLY A 128 -16.88 -0.74 -10.47
C GLY A 128 -17.25 0.76 -10.45
N GLN A 129 -16.27 1.65 -10.29
CA GLN A 129 -16.45 3.11 -10.36
C GLN A 129 -15.77 3.74 -11.57
#